data_AF-A0A933R357-F1
#
_entry.id   AF-A0A933R357-F1
#
_cell.length_a   1.000
_cell.length_b   1.000
_cell.length_c   1.000
_cell.angle_alpha   90.00
_cell.angle_beta   90.00
_cell.angle_gamma   90.00
#
_symmetry.space_group_name_H-M   'P 1'
#
loop_
_entity.id
_entity.type
_entity.pdbx_description
1 polymer ?
#
loop_
_entity_poly.entity_id
_entity_poly.type
_entity_poly.pdbx_seq_one_letter_code
_entity_poly.pdbx_strand_id
1 'polypeptide(L)'
;MELRRLLRDACLSIKELKLSASDIVIEIWDVSVNAFVEGEEHAPVVIVVELLFDNPERTIEVRRKLAEALGKAAKGYYTMIDGSSWPVEVAVKRFSPEKDAFWNG
;
A
#
# COMPACT_ATOMS: atom_id res chain seq x y z
N MET A 1 4.17 10.95 10.82
CA MET A 1 3.06 11.53 10.00
C MET A 1 3.38 11.58 8.52
N GLU A 2 4.65 11.75 8.11
CA GLU A 2 5.00 11.90 6.68
C GLU A 2 4.72 10.68 5.81
N LEU A 3 4.98 9.45 6.28
CA LEU A 3 4.74 8.24 5.49
C LEU A 3 3.27 8.13 5.03
N ARG A 4 2.31 8.37 5.92
CA ARG A 4 0.87 8.38 5.57
C ARG A 4 0.54 9.38 4.47
N ARG A 5 1.16 10.56 4.50
CA ARG A 5 0.98 11.59 3.46
C ARG A 5 1.55 11.11 2.13
N LEU A 6 2.79 10.60 2.12
CA LEU A 6 3.44 10.10 0.90
C LEU A 6 2.65 8.96 0.25
N LEU A 7 2.17 8.00 1.05
CA LEU A 7 1.34 6.90 0.57
C LEU A 7 0.00 7.40 0.01
N ARG A 8 -0.63 8.38 0.66
CA ARG A 8 -1.87 9.00 0.16
C ARG A 8 -1.63 9.73 -1.16
N ASP A 9 -0.57 10.52 -1.25
CA ASP A 9 -0.21 11.26 -2.46
C ASP A 9 0.09 10.29 -3.62
N ALA A 10 0.76 9.16 -3.34
CA ALA A 10 0.98 8.09 -4.31
C ALA A 10 -0.35 7.52 -4.83
N CYS A 11 -1.32 7.22 -3.96
CA CYS A 11 -2.66 6.77 -4.39
C CYS A 11 -3.36 7.81 -5.29
N LEU A 12 -3.34 9.09 -4.90
CA LEU A 12 -4.00 10.18 -5.63
C LEU A 12 -3.31 10.55 -6.95
N SER A 13 -2.06 10.12 -7.14
CA SER A 13 -1.32 10.30 -8.39
C SER A 13 -1.86 9.43 -9.52
N ILE A 14 -2.49 8.28 -9.21
CA ILE A 14 -3.05 7.36 -10.19
C ILE A 14 -4.50 7.77 -10.51
N LYS A 15 -4.66 8.60 -11.55
CA LYS A 15 -5.97 9.20 -11.89
C LYS A 15 -7.02 8.18 -12.30
N GLU A 16 -6.61 7.05 -12.87
CA GLU A 16 -7.47 5.95 -13.26
C GLU A 16 -8.16 5.26 -12.07
N LEU A 17 -7.65 5.42 -10.85
CA LEU A 17 -8.33 4.89 -9.65
C LEU A 17 -9.59 5.69 -9.28
N LYS A 18 -9.72 6.93 -9.78
CA LYS A 18 -10.81 7.88 -9.46
C LYS A 18 -11.04 8.00 -7.95
N LEU A 19 -9.96 8.16 -7.20
CA LEU A 19 -9.99 8.34 -5.74
C LEU A 19 -9.91 9.81 -5.37
N SER A 20 -10.63 10.18 -4.33
CA SER A 20 -10.44 11.39 -3.54
C SER A 20 -9.71 11.08 -2.24
N ALA A 21 -9.28 12.11 -1.51
CA ALA A 21 -8.59 11.91 -0.24
C ALA A 21 -9.45 11.23 0.84
N SER A 22 -10.79 11.35 0.76
CA SER A 22 -11.73 10.69 1.67
C SER A 22 -11.90 9.21 1.39
N ASP A 23 -11.54 8.75 0.18
CA ASP A 23 -11.66 7.33 -0.20
C ASP A 23 -10.46 6.49 0.28
N ILE A 24 -9.48 7.11 0.94
CA ILE A 24 -8.20 6.49 1.29
C ILE A 24 -8.06 6.44 2.81
N VAL A 25 -8.11 5.23 3.35
CA VAL A 25 -7.75 4.91 4.74
C VAL A 25 -6.37 4.27 4.76
N ILE A 26 -5.50 4.72 5.67
CA ILE A 26 -4.13 4.21 5.80
C ILE A 26 -3.89 3.84 7.25
N GLU A 27 -3.82 2.54 7.49
CA GLU A 27 -3.44 1.96 8.77
C GLU A 27 -2.01 1.45 8.69
N ILE A 28 -1.23 1.73 9.72
CA ILE A 28 0.17 1.30 9.80
C ILE A 28 0.28 0.48 11.06
N TRP A 29 0.67 -0.77 10.88
CA TRP A 29 0.83 -1.76 11.93
C TRP A 29 2.32 -2.04 12.09
N ASP A 30 2.85 -1.84 13.28
CA ASP A 30 4.18 -2.32 13.63
C ASP A 30 4.04 -3.78 14.05
N VAL A 31 4.31 -4.68 13.11
CA VAL A 31 4.28 -6.12 13.32
C VAL A 31 5.73 -6.57 13.51
N SER A 32 6.39 -6.06 14.54
CA SER A 32 7.71 -6.51 15.00
C SER A 32 7.59 -7.90 15.65
N VAL A 33 7.15 -8.89 14.88
CA VAL A 33 7.03 -10.28 15.32
C VAL A 33 8.32 -11.00 14.94
N ASN A 34 9.42 -10.78 15.68
CA ASN A 34 10.65 -11.59 15.69
C ASN A 34 11.21 -12.07 14.31
N ALA A 35 10.80 -11.44 13.21
CA ALA A 35 11.07 -11.89 11.84
C ALA A 35 12.34 -11.22 11.35
N PHE A 36 13.42 -11.38 12.10
CA PHE A 36 14.73 -11.27 11.49
C PHE A 36 14.85 -12.51 10.60
N VAL A 37 14.64 -12.34 9.30
CA VAL A 37 15.15 -13.31 8.34
C VAL A 37 16.66 -13.33 8.57
N GLU A 38 17.20 -14.52 8.81
CA GLU A 38 18.61 -14.70 9.16
C GLU A 38 19.50 -14.05 8.07
N GLY A 39 20.17 -12.94 8.41
CA GLY A 39 21.00 -12.17 7.48
C GLY A 39 20.43 -10.85 6.97
N GLU A 40 19.21 -10.45 7.32
CA GLU A 40 18.66 -9.13 6.96
C GLU A 40 18.72 -8.14 8.12
N GLU A 41 19.22 -6.93 7.85
CA GLU A 41 19.28 -5.83 8.84
C GLU A 41 17.89 -5.31 9.22
N HIS A 42 16.91 -5.47 8.33
CA HIS A 42 15.56 -4.92 8.47
C HIS A 42 14.50 -5.94 8.07
N ALA A 43 13.38 -5.98 8.78
CA ALA A 43 12.22 -6.74 8.33
C ALA A 43 11.58 -6.08 7.09
N PRO A 44 11.02 -6.86 6.15
CA PRO A 44 10.38 -6.31 4.97
C PRO A 44 9.16 -5.45 5.35
N VAL A 45 9.04 -4.28 4.71
CA VAL A 45 7.85 -3.44 4.80
C VAL A 45 6.81 -3.99 3.84
N VAL A 46 5.72 -4.52 4.38
CA VAL A 46 4.62 -5.07 3.59
C VAL A 46 3.47 -4.07 3.56
N ILE A 47 3.06 -3.66 2.35
CA ILE A 47 1.90 -2.81 2.12
C ILE A 47 0.79 -3.64 1.48
N VAL A 48 -0.31 -3.82 2.21
CA VAL A 48 -1.52 -4.45 1.67
C VAL A 48 -2.54 -3.37 1.36
N VAL A 49 -3.04 -3.38 0.13
CA VAL A 49 -4.07 -2.44 -0.34
C VAL A 49 -5.32 -3.24 -0.67
N GLU A 50 -6.44 -2.86 -0.08
CA GLU A 50 -7.75 -3.45 -0.36
C GLU A 50 -8.65 -2.44 -1.04
N LEU A 51 -9.08 -2.74 -2.26
CA LEU A 51 -10.00 -1.91 -3.03
C LEU A 51 -11.43 -2.39 -2.78
N LEU A 52 -12.11 -1.83 -1.77
CA LEU A 52 -13.40 -2.27 -1.22
C LEU A 52 -14.61 -2.14 -2.17
N PHE A 53 -14.54 -1.30 -3.19
CA PHE A 53 -15.65 -1.08 -4.11
C PHE A 53 -15.26 -1.43 -5.53
N ASP A 54 -16.19 -2.11 -6.20
CA ASP A 54 -15.95 -2.52 -7.57
C ASP A 54 -15.96 -1.32 -8.53
N ASN A 55 -14.96 -1.28 -9.40
CA ASN A 55 -14.87 -0.31 -10.47
C ASN A 55 -14.14 -0.96 -11.65
N PRO A 56 -14.81 -1.14 -12.81
CA PRO A 56 -14.25 -1.84 -13.95
C PRO A 56 -13.01 -1.16 -14.54
N GLU A 57 -12.82 0.13 -14.30
CA GLU A 57 -11.65 0.88 -14.77
C GLU A 57 -10.39 0.61 -13.93
N ARG A 58 -10.52 0.03 -12.74
CA ARG A 58 -9.40 -0.36 -11.87
C ARG A 58 -8.79 -1.69 -12.33
N THR A 59 -8.32 -1.72 -13.57
CA THR A 59 -7.74 -2.91 -14.22
C THR A 59 -6.49 -3.42 -13.50
N ILE A 60 -5.98 -4.57 -13.91
CA ILE A 60 -4.73 -5.10 -13.35
C ILE A 60 -3.53 -4.17 -13.61
N GLU A 61 -3.49 -3.49 -14.75
CA GLU A 61 -2.47 -2.49 -15.08
C GLU A 61 -2.55 -1.29 -14.13
N VAL A 62 -3.75 -0.79 -13.84
CA VAL A 62 -3.94 0.30 -12.87
C VAL A 62 -3.51 -0.12 -11.47
N ARG A 63 -3.82 -1.37 -11.06
CA ARG A 63 -3.36 -1.91 -9.77
C ARG A 63 -1.83 -2.10 -9.72
N ARG A 64 -1.18 -2.48 -10.82
CA ARG A 64 0.29 -2.54 -10.90
C ARG A 64 0.92 -1.15 -10.75
N LYS A 65 0.37 -0.14 -11.42
CA LYS A 65 0.80 1.26 -11.26
C LYS A 65 0.69 1.72 -9.80
N LEU A 66 -0.42 1.38 -9.14
CA LEU A 66 -0.61 1.68 -7.72
C LEU A 66 0.43 0.98 -6.84
N ALA A 67 0.65 -0.32 -7.06
CA ALA A 67 1.63 -1.10 -6.31
C ALA A 67 3.04 -0.50 -6.42
N GLU A 68 3.46 -0.15 -7.64
CA GLU A 68 4.76 0.47 -7.91
C GLU A 68 4.88 1.86 -7.26
N ALA A 69 3.84 2.70 -7.37
CA ALA A 69 3.84 4.04 -6.78
C ALA A 69 3.98 3.99 -5.26
N LEU A 70 3.24 3.09 -4.59
CA LEU A 70 3.32 2.89 -3.15
C LEU A 70 4.69 2.33 -2.74
N GLY A 71 5.22 1.36 -3.48
CA GLY A 71 6.53 0.77 -3.22
C GLY A 71 7.64 1.82 -3.30
N LYS A 72 7.61 2.68 -4.33
CA LYS A 72 8.55 3.80 -4.47
C LYS A 72 8.41 4.82 -3.34
N ALA A 73 7.18 5.18 -2.97
CA ALA A 73 6.93 6.14 -1.89
C ALA A 73 7.46 5.62 -0.54
N ALA A 74 7.18 4.37 -0.20
CA ALA A 74 7.69 3.75 1.03
C ALA A 74 9.21 3.61 1.01
N LYS A 75 9.78 3.06 -0.06
CA LYS A 75 11.24 2.92 -0.19
C LYS A 75 11.95 4.28 -0.05
N GLY A 76 11.43 5.31 -0.71
CA GLY A 76 11.92 6.68 -0.59
C GLY A 76 11.86 7.19 0.86
N TYR A 77 10.75 6.99 1.56
CA TYR A 77 10.62 7.35 2.98
C TYR A 77 11.69 6.67 3.86
N TYR A 78 11.82 5.35 3.77
CA TYR A 78 12.78 4.61 4.59
C TYR A 78 14.23 5.00 4.28
N THR A 79 14.55 5.20 3.00
CA THR A 79 15.88 5.68 2.59
C THR A 79 16.18 7.07 3.17
N MET A 80 15.19 7.96 3.29
CA MET A 80 15.37 9.30 3.86
C MET A 80 15.57 9.30 5.37
N ILE A 81 14.93 8.39 6.11
CA ILE A 81 14.94 8.44 7.58
C ILE A 81 16.17 7.78 8.21
N ASP A 82 16.71 6.73 7.61
CA ASP A 82 17.83 5.97 8.19
C ASP A 82 18.93 5.59 7.17
N GLY A 83 18.81 6.04 5.92
CA GLY A 83 19.77 5.75 4.86
C GLY A 83 19.74 4.30 4.35
N SER A 84 18.86 3.46 4.88
CA SER A 84 18.80 2.02 4.55
C SER A 84 17.79 1.75 3.44
N SER A 85 18.11 0.78 2.59
CA SER A 85 17.18 0.28 1.57
C SER A 85 16.38 -0.90 2.14
N TRP A 86 15.36 -0.60 2.94
CA TRP A 86 14.43 -1.63 3.44
C TRP A 86 13.78 -2.38 2.27
N PRO A 87 13.64 -3.72 2.34
CA PRO A 87 12.82 -4.46 1.40
C PRO A 87 11.37 -3.96 1.50
N VAL A 88 10.72 -3.73 0.36
CA VAL A 88 9.32 -3.28 0.31
C VAL A 88 8.53 -4.18 -0.63
N GLU A 89 7.44 -4.74 -0.12
CA GLU A 89 6.49 -5.55 -0.88
C GLU A 89 5.12 -4.90 -0.88
N VAL A 90 4.45 -4.88 -2.04
CA VAL A 90 3.12 -4.27 -2.18
C VAL A 90 2.14 -5.24 -2.84
N ALA A 91 1.06 -5.57 -2.14
CA ALA A 91 -0.01 -6.41 -2.63
C ALA A 91 -1.30 -5.59 -2.78
N VAL A 92 -1.82 -5.48 -4.00
CA VAL A 92 -3.08 -4.79 -4.28
C VAL A 92 -4.18 -5.80 -4.58
N LYS A 93 -5.13 -5.94 -3.64
CA LYS A 93 -6.26 -6.86 -3.69
C LYS A 93 -7.53 -6.11 -4.14
N ARG A 94 -8.35 -6.80 -4.92
CA ARG A 94 -9.70 -6.34 -5.29
C ARG A 94 -10.70 -7.01 -4.37
N PHE A 95 -11.58 -6.22 -3.79
CA PHE A 95 -12.72 -6.74 -3.08
C PHE A 95 -13.65 -7.52 -4.02
N SER A 96 -14.07 -8.68 -3.57
CA SER A 96 -15.01 -9.55 -4.25
C SER A 96 -16.20 -9.78 -3.31
N PRO A 97 -17.36 -9.16 -3.57
CA PRO A 97 -18.56 -9.35 -2.75
C PRO A 97 -18.98 -10.82 -2.59
N GLU A 98 -18.58 -11.68 -3.54
CA GLU A 98 -18.86 -13.12 -3.51
C GLU A 98 -17.91 -13.92 -2.61
N LYS A 99 -16.73 -13.37 -2.29
CA LYS A 99 -15.67 -14.06 -1.54
C LYS A 99 -15.33 -13.39 -0.21
N ASP A 100 -15.66 -12.10 -0.08
CA ASP A 100 -15.28 -11.26 1.04
C ASP A 100 -16.54 -10.80 1.80
N ALA A 101 -16.52 -10.94 3.13
CA ALA A 101 -17.59 -10.45 3.98
C ALA A 101 -17.44 -8.95 4.22
N PHE A 102 -18.51 -8.17 4.00
CA PHE A 102 -18.55 -6.75 4.29
C PHE A 102 -19.93 -6.32 4.79
N TRP A 103 -19.97 -5.23 5.55
CA TRP A 103 -21.20 -4.55 5.94
C TRP A 103 -21.19 -3.13 5.39
N ASN A 104 -22.29 -2.75 4.76
CA ASN A 104 -22.57 -1.39 4.31
C ASN A 104 -23.91 -0.99 4.92
N GLY A 105 -23.94 0.11 5.67
CA GLY A 105 -25.11 0.59 6.41
C GLY A 105 -25.41 2.05 6.14
#